data_AF-A0A7W9JBX4-F1
#
_entry.id   AF-A0A7W9JBX4-F1
#
_cell.length_a   1.000
_cell.length_b   1.000
_cell.length_c   1.000
_cell.angle_alpha   90.00
_cell.angle_beta   90.00
_cell.angle_gamma   90.00
#
_symmetry.space_group_name_H-M   'P 1'
#
loop_
_entity.id
_entity.type
_entity.pdbx_description
1 polymer ?
#
loop_
_entity_poly.entity_id
_entity_poly.type
_entity_poly.pdbx_seq_one_letter_code
_entity_poly.pdbx_strand_id
1 'polypeptide(L)'
;MSRLFVVTGAPGAGKSTVVPELLRLSAGGLVVMDMDELLDDDGSLLGITITDPAAAPHWPAYNTLWLRITELVRRSGIPVLLLGPLTPSQLPEGRWLHLDCPDDVRRKRLTARDWSADEIEDAVRDAAELRTLVPRSVQGGGTPEESAREILAWVND
;
A
#
# COMPACT_ATOMS: atom_id res chain seq x y z
N MET A 1 3.18 13.48 18.43
CA MET A 1 2.45 13.00 17.23
C MET A 1 2.09 11.55 17.40
N SER A 2 0.90 11.13 17.00
CA SER A 2 0.53 9.71 16.98
C SER A 2 1.40 8.93 15.98
N ARG A 3 1.34 7.59 16.02
CA ARG A 3 2.18 6.71 15.17
C ARG A 3 1.70 6.71 13.71
N LEU A 4 2.66 6.54 12.79
CA LEU A 4 2.39 6.19 11.39
C LEU A 4 2.89 4.76 11.16
N PHE A 5 2.02 3.93 10.64
CA PHE A 5 2.29 2.58 10.18
C PHE A 5 2.16 2.57 8.66
N VAL A 6 3.05 1.86 7.98
CA VAL A 6 3.05 1.75 6.53
C VAL A 6 3.09 0.29 6.15
N VAL A 7 2.08 -0.16 5.39
CA VAL A 7 2.06 -1.47 4.75
C VAL A 7 2.39 -1.27 3.28
N THR A 8 3.62 -1.57 2.92
CA THR A 8 4.04 -1.55 1.52
C THR A 8 3.71 -2.85 0.83
N GLY A 9 3.57 -2.81 -0.49
CA GLY A 9 3.43 -3.99 -1.31
C GLY A 9 3.35 -3.62 -2.78
N ALA A 10 3.96 -4.44 -3.63
CA ALA A 10 3.89 -4.26 -5.07
C ALA A 10 2.44 -4.38 -5.58
N PRO A 11 2.15 -3.94 -6.82
CA PRO A 11 0.87 -4.25 -7.46
C PRO A 11 0.54 -5.75 -7.39
N GLY A 12 -0.74 -6.08 -7.15
CA GLY A 12 -1.20 -7.46 -7.01
C GLY A 12 -0.95 -8.12 -5.64
N ALA A 13 -0.26 -7.46 -4.71
CA ALA A 13 -0.02 -7.99 -3.36
C ALA A 13 -1.30 -8.18 -2.52
N GLY A 14 -2.35 -7.41 -2.79
CA GLY A 14 -3.64 -7.48 -2.08
C GLY A 14 -3.94 -6.32 -1.13
N LYS A 15 -3.22 -5.20 -1.24
CA LYS A 15 -3.39 -3.99 -0.41
C LYS A 15 -4.85 -3.51 -0.34
N SER A 16 -5.44 -3.12 -1.46
CA SER A 16 -6.82 -2.65 -1.50
C SER A 16 -7.84 -3.72 -1.10
N THR A 17 -7.50 -5.00 -1.31
CA THR A 17 -8.36 -6.13 -0.91
C THR A 17 -8.37 -6.33 0.61
N VAL A 18 -7.31 -5.96 1.33
CA VAL A 18 -7.25 -6.12 2.80
C VAL A 18 -7.89 -4.94 3.55
N VAL A 19 -8.08 -3.79 2.90
CA VAL A 19 -8.67 -2.57 3.51
C VAL A 19 -10.04 -2.81 4.16
N PRO A 20 -11.03 -3.45 3.49
CA PRO A 20 -12.33 -3.69 4.11
C PRO A 20 -12.24 -4.52 5.41
N GLU A 21 -11.34 -5.51 5.44
CA GLU A 21 -11.12 -6.34 6.62
C GLU A 21 -10.40 -5.58 7.74
N LEU A 22 -9.43 -4.72 7.40
CA LEU A 22 -8.78 -3.83 8.38
C LEU A 22 -9.80 -2.88 9.02
N LEU A 23 -10.68 -2.28 8.23
CA LEU A 23 -11.73 -1.39 8.73
C LEU A 23 -12.71 -2.15 9.64
N ARG A 24 -13.14 -3.35 9.23
CA ARG A 24 -14.04 -4.19 10.01
C ARG A 24 -13.44 -4.66 11.33
N LEU A 25 -12.14 -5.00 11.34
CA LEU A 25 -11.46 -5.62 12.48
C LEU A 25 -10.79 -4.61 13.44
N SER A 26 -10.45 -3.41 12.99
CA SER A 26 -9.64 -2.45 13.78
C SER A 26 -10.32 -1.89 15.03
N ALA A 27 -11.60 -2.21 15.29
CA ALA A 27 -12.38 -1.81 16.48
C ALA A 27 -12.41 -0.29 16.80
N GLY A 28 -11.91 0.56 15.90
CA GLY A 28 -11.76 2.01 16.07
C GLY A 28 -10.41 2.44 16.64
N GLY A 29 -10.10 3.73 16.52
CA GLY A 29 -8.84 4.31 17.02
C GLY A 29 -7.64 4.18 16.09
N LEU A 30 -7.83 3.64 14.88
CA LEU A 30 -6.86 3.62 13.79
C LEU A 30 -7.54 4.16 12.52
N VAL A 31 -6.90 5.09 11.82
CA VAL A 31 -7.33 5.47 10.48
C VAL A 31 -6.55 4.64 9.46
N VAL A 32 -7.28 3.88 8.64
CA VAL A 32 -6.72 3.10 7.53
C VAL A 32 -6.89 3.92 6.25
N MET A 33 -5.84 4.00 5.45
CA MET A 33 -5.83 4.70 4.16
C MET A 33 -5.11 3.84 3.13
N ASP A 34 -5.62 3.77 1.91
CA ASP A 34 -4.89 3.21 0.77
C ASP A 34 -4.59 4.32 -0.24
N MET A 35 -3.35 4.34 -0.76
CA MET A 35 -2.94 5.35 -1.73
C MET A 35 -3.87 5.39 -2.94
N ASP A 36 -4.33 4.22 -3.39
CA ASP A 36 -5.19 4.11 -4.56
C ASP A 36 -6.58 4.77 -4.34
N GLU A 37 -7.02 5.05 -3.10
CA GLU A 37 -8.33 5.65 -2.80
C GLU A 37 -8.46 7.13 -3.21
N LEU A 38 -7.35 7.82 -3.48
CA LEU A 38 -7.39 9.19 -4.03
C LEU A 38 -7.53 9.23 -5.55
N LEU A 39 -7.30 8.10 -6.22
CA LEU A 39 -7.41 8.01 -7.67
C LEU A 39 -8.87 7.75 -8.07
N ASP A 40 -9.31 8.35 -9.17
CA ASP A 40 -10.56 7.95 -9.81
C ASP A 40 -10.41 6.63 -10.58
N ASP A 41 -11.51 6.16 -11.17
CA ASP A 41 -11.56 4.89 -11.90
C ASP A 41 -10.58 4.84 -13.09
N ASP A 42 -10.19 6.00 -13.62
CA ASP A 42 -9.22 6.15 -14.71
C ASP A 42 -7.77 6.29 -14.20
N GLY A 43 -7.54 6.15 -12.89
CA GLY A 43 -6.21 6.28 -12.28
C GLY A 43 -5.71 7.73 -12.22
N SER A 44 -6.62 8.70 -12.27
CA SER A 44 -6.31 10.12 -12.25
C SER A 44 -6.58 10.76 -10.89
N LEU A 45 -5.82 11.81 -10.57
CA LEU A 45 -6.06 12.68 -9.43
C LEU A 45 -6.28 14.10 -9.95
N LEU A 46 -7.49 14.63 -9.75
CA LEU A 46 -7.85 15.99 -10.15
C LEU A 46 -7.55 16.27 -11.64
N GLY A 47 -7.78 15.28 -12.51
CA GLY A 47 -7.55 15.37 -13.95
C GLY A 47 -6.10 15.13 -14.40
N ILE A 48 -5.22 14.72 -13.48
CA ILE A 48 -3.85 14.30 -13.80
C ILE A 48 -3.80 12.77 -13.72
N THR A 49 -3.59 12.09 -14.84
CA THR A 49 -3.39 10.64 -14.87
C THR A 49 -2.10 10.30 -14.14
N ILE A 50 -2.18 9.57 -13.02
CA ILE A 50 -1.02 9.21 -12.17
C ILE A 50 -0.45 7.86 -12.56
N THR A 51 -1.31 6.97 -13.07
CA THR A 51 -0.97 5.58 -13.44
C THR A 51 -0.30 5.46 -14.81
N ASP A 52 -0.22 6.54 -15.59
CA ASP A 52 0.50 6.58 -16.86
C ASP A 52 2.03 6.62 -16.61
N PRO A 53 2.85 5.84 -17.32
CA PRO A 53 4.31 5.94 -17.23
C PRO A 53 4.87 7.36 -17.42
N ALA A 54 4.22 8.18 -18.26
CA ALA A 54 4.56 9.59 -18.46
C ALA A 54 4.36 10.44 -17.19
N ALA A 55 3.56 9.97 -16.23
CA ALA A 55 3.35 10.60 -14.93
C ALA A 55 4.42 10.21 -13.89
N ALA A 56 5.44 9.43 -14.27
CA ALA A 56 6.62 9.14 -13.45
C ALA A 56 7.17 10.38 -12.68
N PRO A 57 7.26 11.59 -13.28
CA PRO A 57 7.72 12.79 -12.57
C PRO A 57 6.77 13.30 -11.47
N HIS A 58 5.50 12.89 -11.46
CA HIS A 58 4.49 13.34 -10.47
C HIS A 58 4.49 12.51 -9.19
N TRP A 59 5.05 11.30 -9.19
CA TRP A 59 5.09 10.42 -8.02
C TRP A 59 5.72 11.04 -6.77
N PRO A 60 6.85 11.78 -6.83
CA PRO A 60 7.39 12.45 -5.64
C PRO A 60 6.43 13.47 -5.02
N ALA A 61 5.70 14.22 -5.87
CA ALA A 61 4.70 15.18 -5.40
C ALA A 61 3.49 14.47 -4.79
N TYR A 62 3.05 13.36 -5.39
CA TYR A 62 1.97 12.53 -4.87
C TYR A 62 2.32 11.89 -3.51
N ASN A 63 3.54 11.37 -3.35
CA ASN A 63 4.03 10.87 -2.06
C ASN A 63 4.06 11.99 -1.00
N THR A 64 4.45 13.20 -1.40
CA THR A 64 4.43 14.38 -0.52
C THR A 64 3.01 14.75 -0.09
N LEU A 65 2.02 14.63 -0.98
CA LEU A 65 0.60 14.83 -0.64
C LEU A 65 0.16 13.83 0.45
N TRP A 66 0.47 12.55 0.29
CA TRP A 66 0.16 11.53 1.30
C TRP A 66 0.83 11.77 2.64
N LEU A 67 2.08 12.25 2.66
CA LEU A 67 2.74 12.71 3.89
C LEU A 67 1.92 13.81 4.58
N ARG A 68 1.43 14.80 3.82
CA ARG A 68 0.63 15.89 4.38
C ARG A 68 -0.73 15.40 4.92
N ILE A 69 -1.39 14.49 4.21
CA ILE A 69 -2.69 13.92 4.62
C ILE A 69 -2.55 13.12 5.91
N THR A 70 -1.60 12.19 5.98
CA THR A 70 -1.37 11.38 7.19
C THR A 70 -0.99 12.26 8.38
N GLU A 71 -0.19 13.28 8.16
CA GLU A 71 0.20 14.27 9.17
C GLU A 71 -0.97 15.12 9.69
N LEU A 72 -1.96 15.46 8.86
CA LEU A 72 -3.19 16.13 9.33
C LEU A 72 -3.96 15.28 10.34
N VAL A 73 -4.10 13.98 10.07
CA VAL A 73 -4.79 13.05 10.99
C VAL A 73 -3.98 12.82 12.26
N ARG A 74 -2.66 12.63 12.13
CA ARG A 74 -1.79 12.34 13.27
C ARG A 74 -1.68 13.49 14.26
N ARG A 75 -1.83 14.74 13.81
CA ARG A 75 -1.91 15.93 14.68
C ARG A 75 -3.13 15.91 15.61
N SER A 76 -4.21 15.24 15.20
CA SER A 76 -5.40 15.03 16.03
C SER A 76 -5.25 13.90 17.05
N GLY A 77 -4.05 13.28 17.14
CA GLY A 77 -3.75 12.22 18.10
C GLY A 77 -4.15 10.81 17.66
N ILE A 78 -4.70 10.64 16.45
CA ILE A 78 -5.16 9.35 15.93
C ILE A 78 -4.03 8.71 15.10
N PRO A 79 -3.62 7.46 15.37
CA PRO A 79 -2.63 6.77 14.54
C PRO A 79 -3.18 6.47 13.15
N VAL A 80 -2.27 6.37 12.18
CA VAL A 80 -2.59 6.09 10.77
C VAL A 80 -1.88 4.84 10.30
N LEU A 81 -2.60 3.99 9.56
CA LEU A 81 -2.08 2.89 8.76
C LEU A 81 -2.25 3.24 7.28
N LEU A 82 -1.15 3.51 6.58
CA LEU A 82 -1.13 3.82 5.15
C LEU A 82 -0.71 2.58 4.35
N LEU A 83 -1.49 2.21 3.34
CA LEU A 83 -1.15 1.19 2.35
C LEU A 83 -0.72 1.86 1.05
N GLY A 84 0.35 1.36 0.42
CA GLY A 84 0.79 1.90 -0.86
C GLY A 84 2.08 1.26 -1.39
N PRO A 85 2.43 1.44 -2.67
CA PRO A 85 3.68 0.94 -3.25
C PRO A 85 4.88 1.84 -2.88
N LEU A 86 5.03 2.19 -1.60
CA LEU A 86 6.08 3.09 -1.13
C LEU A 86 7.33 2.34 -0.72
N THR A 87 8.47 2.99 -0.81
CA THR A 87 9.72 2.56 -0.19
C THR A 87 10.05 3.41 1.04
N PRO A 88 10.83 2.89 2.01
CA PRO A 88 11.30 3.69 3.14
C PRO A 88 12.06 4.96 2.74
N SER A 89 12.67 5.00 1.56
CA SER A 89 13.36 6.20 1.05
C SER A 89 12.41 7.32 0.63
N GLN A 90 11.22 6.97 0.13
CA GLN A 90 10.19 7.92 -0.32
C GLN A 90 9.37 8.46 0.85
N LEU A 91 9.33 7.73 1.96
CA LEU A 91 8.58 8.08 3.16
C LEU A 91 9.39 7.70 4.40
N PRO A 92 10.41 8.48 4.80
CA PRO A 92 11.34 8.08 5.86
C PRO A 92 10.72 7.98 7.25
N GLU A 93 9.46 8.43 7.41
CA GLU A 93 8.70 8.32 8.64
C GLU A 93 7.89 7.02 8.72
N GLY A 94 7.70 6.52 9.95
CA GLY A 94 6.77 5.43 10.23
C GLY A 94 7.42 4.06 10.42
N ARG A 95 6.61 3.12 10.91
CA ARG A 95 6.99 1.72 11.08
C ARG A 95 6.51 0.94 9.86
N TRP A 96 7.38 0.10 9.31
CA TRP A 96 7.13 -0.55 8.02
C TRP A 96 6.80 -2.03 8.16
N LEU A 97 5.87 -2.48 7.33
CA LEU A 97 5.50 -3.88 7.12
C LEU A 97 5.31 -4.10 5.62
N HIS A 98 5.73 -5.26 5.12
CA HIS A 98 5.54 -5.63 3.72
C HIS A 98 4.39 -6.63 3.60
N LEU A 99 3.36 -6.29 2.81
CA LEU A 99 2.36 -7.25 2.35
C LEU A 99 2.84 -7.84 1.02
N ASP A 100 3.18 -9.13 1.02
CA ASP A 100 3.74 -9.80 -0.15
C ASP A 100 2.92 -11.03 -0.54
N CYS A 101 3.01 -11.44 -1.80
CA CYS A 101 2.52 -12.73 -2.26
C CYS A 101 3.54 -13.42 -3.18
N PRO A 102 3.44 -14.75 -3.34
CA PRO A 102 4.21 -15.47 -4.33
C PRO A 102 4.03 -14.89 -5.74
N ASP A 103 5.09 -14.91 -6.56
CA ASP A 103 5.08 -14.24 -7.85
C ASP A 103 4.10 -14.87 -8.85
N ASP A 104 3.84 -16.18 -8.76
CA ASP A 104 2.80 -16.86 -9.53
C ASP A 104 1.39 -16.37 -9.16
N VAL A 105 1.13 -16.15 -7.88
CA VAL A 105 -0.12 -15.54 -7.39
C VAL A 105 -0.26 -14.10 -7.90
N ARG A 106 0.83 -13.30 -7.87
CA ARG A 106 0.85 -11.94 -8.41
C ARG A 106 0.53 -11.92 -9.90
N ARG A 107 1.25 -12.72 -10.70
CA ARG A 107 1.02 -12.85 -12.14
C ARG A 107 -0.43 -13.19 -12.43
N LYS A 108 -0.98 -14.22 -11.77
CA LYS A 108 -2.38 -14.61 -11.92
C LYS A 108 -3.36 -13.48 -11.61
N ARG A 109 -3.15 -12.74 -10.50
CA ARG A 109 -4.02 -11.63 -10.10
C ARG A 109 -3.97 -10.46 -11.07
N LEU A 110 -2.79 -10.11 -11.57
CA LEU A 110 -2.61 -8.98 -12.50
C LEU A 110 -3.09 -9.33 -13.90
N THR A 111 -2.87 -10.56 -14.39
CA THR A 111 -3.48 -11.05 -15.64
C THR A 111 -5.00 -11.01 -15.57
N ALA A 112 -5.61 -11.34 -14.43
CA ALA A 112 -7.06 -11.24 -14.25
C ALA A 112 -7.59 -9.78 -14.23
N ARG A 113 -6.70 -8.78 -14.21
CA ARG A 113 -7.00 -7.35 -14.33
C ARG A 113 -6.61 -6.79 -15.71
N ASP A 114 -6.34 -7.68 -16.68
CA ASP A 114 -5.94 -7.32 -18.04
C ASP A 114 -4.66 -6.48 -18.15
N TRP A 115 -3.76 -6.59 -17.16
CA TRP A 115 -2.43 -5.98 -17.25
C TRP A 115 -1.60 -6.67 -18.34
N SER A 116 -0.79 -5.88 -19.04
CA SER A 116 0.16 -6.38 -20.03
C SER A 116 1.28 -7.20 -19.39
N ALA A 117 1.96 -8.03 -20.18
CA ALA A 117 3.08 -8.84 -19.70
C ALA A 117 4.22 -7.97 -19.13
N ASP A 118 4.48 -6.80 -19.73
CA ASP A 118 5.53 -5.89 -19.29
C ASP A 118 5.19 -5.27 -17.93
N GLU A 119 3.96 -4.78 -17.75
CA GLU A 119 3.49 -4.24 -16.45
C GLU A 119 3.51 -5.30 -15.34
N ILE A 120 3.21 -6.55 -15.69
CA ILE A 120 3.28 -7.67 -14.75
C ILE A 120 4.71 -7.95 -14.31
N GLU A 121 5.67 -7.95 -15.24
CA GLU A 121 7.07 -8.16 -14.89
C GLU A 121 7.68 -6.97 -14.15
N ASP A 122 7.22 -5.75 -14.42
CA ASP A 122 7.52 -4.57 -13.59
C ASP A 122 7.05 -4.77 -12.14
N ALA A 123 5.80 -5.17 -11.94
CA ALA A 123 5.28 -5.45 -10.59
C ALA A 123 6.02 -6.59 -9.87
N VAL A 124 6.55 -7.57 -10.61
CA VAL A 124 7.41 -8.62 -10.04
C VAL A 124 8.78 -8.06 -9.64
N ARG A 125 9.37 -7.17 -10.44
CA ARG A 125 10.62 -6.47 -10.07
C ARG A 125 10.42 -5.61 -8.82
N ASP A 126 9.33 -4.84 -8.75
CA ASP A 126 8.98 -4.05 -7.57
C ASP A 126 8.86 -4.93 -6.32
N ALA A 127 8.21 -6.10 -6.44
CA ALA A 127 8.08 -7.04 -5.34
C ALA A 127 9.46 -7.56 -4.88
N ALA A 128 10.33 -7.91 -5.82
CA ALA A 128 11.69 -8.33 -5.50
C ALA A 128 12.47 -7.23 -4.77
N GLU A 129 12.34 -5.98 -5.20
CA GLU A 129 12.97 -4.83 -4.52
C GLU A 129 12.41 -4.64 -3.11
N LEU A 130 11.09 -4.61 -2.94
CA LEU A 130 10.45 -4.42 -1.63
C LEU A 130 10.81 -5.50 -0.61
N ARG A 131 11.03 -6.76 -1.04
CA ARG A 131 11.54 -7.83 -0.17
C ARG A 131 12.91 -7.50 0.43
N THR A 132 13.75 -6.75 -0.28
CA THR A 132 15.06 -6.31 0.21
C THR A 132 14.95 -5.12 1.16
N LEU A 133 14.03 -4.21 0.89
CA LEU A 133 13.90 -2.94 1.62
C LEU A 133 13.10 -3.08 2.92
N VAL A 134 12.11 -3.98 2.97
CA VAL A 134 11.22 -4.17 4.12
C VAL A 134 11.12 -5.66 4.47
N PRO A 135 12.01 -6.17 5.35
CA PRO A 135 12.17 -7.62 5.56
C PRO A 135 11.09 -8.26 6.44
N ARG A 136 10.33 -7.48 7.24
CA ARG A 136 9.17 -8.02 7.97
C ARG A 136 7.97 -8.06 7.03
N SER A 137 7.44 -9.25 6.79
CA SER A 137 6.34 -9.45 5.84
C SER A 137 5.14 -10.20 6.43
N VAL A 138 3.96 -9.86 5.94
CA VAL A 138 2.70 -10.61 6.05
C VAL A 138 2.41 -11.26 4.71
N GLN A 139 1.91 -12.50 4.74
CA GLN A 139 1.64 -13.28 3.53
C GLN A 139 0.23 -12.97 2.99
N GLY A 140 0.16 -12.26 1.86
CA GLY A 140 -1.05 -11.96 1.11
C GLY A 140 -1.53 -13.07 0.16
N GLY A 141 -1.00 -14.29 0.31
CA GLY A 141 -1.42 -15.47 -0.47
C GLY A 141 -2.66 -16.20 0.08
N GLY A 142 -3.00 -15.97 1.34
CA GLY A 142 -4.18 -16.52 2.02
C GLY A 142 -5.44 -15.66 1.83
N THR A 143 -6.32 -15.67 2.83
CA THR A 143 -7.52 -14.81 2.83
C THR A 143 -7.16 -13.37 3.23
N PRO A 144 -7.92 -12.36 2.74
CA PRO A 144 -7.74 -10.98 3.16
C PRO A 144 -7.90 -10.81 4.68
N GLU A 145 -8.81 -11.57 5.31
CA GLU A 145 -9.04 -11.51 6.75
C GLU A 145 -7.81 -11.96 7.56
N GLU A 146 -7.13 -13.04 7.13
CA GLU A 146 -5.89 -13.50 7.77
C GLU A 146 -4.80 -12.42 7.70
N SER A 147 -4.59 -11.83 6.52
CA SER A 147 -3.64 -10.73 6.35
C SER A 147 -3.99 -9.53 7.23
N ALA A 148 -5.27 -9.16 7.32
CA ALA A 148 -5.71 -8.05 8.16
C ALA A 148 -5.43 -8.29 9.65
N ARG A 149 -5.67 -9.51 10.15
CA ARG A 149 -5.36 -9.88 11.54
C ARG A 149 -3.87 -9.79 11.84
N GLU A 150 -3.01 -10.29 10.95
CA GLU A 150 -1.56 -10.21 11.13
C GLU A 150 -1.06 -8.75 11.11
N ILE A 151 -1.58 -7.93 10.20
CA ILE A 151 -1.27 -6.49 10.14
C ILE A 151 -1.68 -5.81 11.45
N LEU A 152 -2.90 -6.06 11.93
CA LEU A 152 -3.40 -5.43 13.16
C LEU A 152 -2.66 -5.91 14.41
N ALA A 153 -2.26 -7.18 14.47
CA ALA A 153 -1.38 -7.68 15.53
C ALA A 153 -0.07 -6.89 15.54
N TRP A 154 0.56 -6.72 14.38
CA TRP A 154 1.78 -5.91 14.25
C TRP A 154 1.59 -4.43 14.61
N VAL A 155 0.44 -3.82 14.30
CA VAL A 155 0.13 -2.43 14.71
C VAL A 155 0.10 -2.30 16.24
N ASN A 156 -0.39 -3.33 16.93
CA ASN A 156 -0.56 -3.35 18.38
C ASN A 156 0.70 -3.81 19.16
N ASP A 157 1.70 -4.39 18.48
CA ASP A 157 3.05 -4.69 19.01
C ASP A 157 3.83 -3.41 19.37
#